data_AF-A0A4U8TSV1-F1
#
_entry.id   AF-A0A4U8TSV1-F1
#
_cell.length_a   1.000
_cell.length_b   1.000
_cell.length_c   1.000
_cell.angle_alpha   90.00
_cell.angle_beta   90.00
_cell.angle_gamma   90.00
#
_symmetry.space_group_name_H-M   'P 1'
#
loop_
_entity.id
_entity.type
_entity.pdbx_description
1 polymer ?
#
loop_
_entity_poly.entity_id
_entity_poly.type
_entity_poly.pdbx_seq_one_letter_code
_entity_poly.pdbx_strand_id
1 'polypeptide(L)'
;MSAVESSKTLDIFLKNPYKHEYFKNFIIESFGKNIDIKTEQRTPYDKHNSIITSYSQMCENIALDSQILSIYAFETTSINAKITLHKEIAEIIKNQPETNAMLAVFYDKSKEFRLSLVTQGFDYEKNKTTFSNLRRQSFTLGENTKTKTAKLQLQGFLDKEKTLKNLQEAFSTEPISKEFYGHYERLYKDLSQKLCQNQATFNVLDNYEGLNGEKAVNAFVKKLLGRIVFLYFLQKKGWLGVAHNDSYGTGDKNFLFSLFSKATQNNESFYTKYLCPLFFETLNTERKDPQFGEGYSPHFDCKIPFLNGGLFEECKDKQGKGIETNFILTQSLENTDFKEIFDVFENYNFTIEESTQIIKKSVLTLKCLAKCLKTSLIIINQVGLFTRLEKLCILCVKMS
;
A
#
# COMPACT_ATOMS: atom_id res chain seq x y z
N MET A 1 -22.27 12.32 -24.05
CA MET A 1 -22.58 12.00 -22.64
C MET A 1 -22.32 13.25 -21.83
N SER A 2 -23.19 13.52 -20.87
CA SER A 2 -22.98 14.57 -19.86
C SER A 2 -21.97 14.09 -18.81
N ALA A 3 -21.33 15.04 -18.10
CA ALA A 3 -20.38 14.72 -17.01
C ALA A 3 -21.01 13.94 -15.82
N VAL A 4 -22.35 13.85 -15.78
CA VAL A 4 -23.10 13.08 -14.77
C VAL A 4 -23.27 11.61 -15.22
N GLU A 5 -23.41 11.36 -16.52
CA GLU A 5 -23.51 10.00 -17.08
C GLU A 5 -22.17 9.27 -17.07
N SER A 6 -21.06 9.99 -17.26
CA SER A 6 -19.71 9.43 -17.20
C SER A 6 -19.39 8.89 -15.80
N SER A 7 -19.49 9.73 -14.77
CA SER A 7 -19.18 9.33 -13.39
C SER A 7 -19.99 8.11 -12.92
N LYS A 8 -21.22 7.94 -13.43
CA LYS A 8 -22.09 6.79 -13.15
C LYS A 8 -21.60 5.49 -13.81
N THR A 9 -21.07 5.57 -15.03
CA THR A 9 -20.56 4.41 -15.78
C THR A 9 -19.27 3.88 -15.14
N LEU A 10 -18.34 4.78 -14.83
CA LEU A 10 -17.14 4.46 -14.07
C LEU A 10 -17.48 3.87 -12.68
N ASP A 11 -18.38 4.49 -11.90
CA ASP A 11 -18.78 3.95 -10.59
C ASP A 11 -19.36 2.53 -10.66
N ILE A 12 -20.16 2.22 -11.69
CA ILE A 12 -20.70 0.87 -11.90
C ILE A 12 -19.56 -0.12 -12.15
N PHE A 13 -18.63 0.20 -13.04
CA PHE A 13 -17.50 -0.67 -13.36
C PHE A 13 -16.59 -0.91 -12.15
N LEU A 14 -16.27 0.12 -11.36
CA LEU A 14 -15.31 -0.03 -10.24
C LEU A 14 -15.87 -0.82 -9.04
N LYS A 15 -17.17 -0.69 -8.74
CA LYS A 15 -17.77 -1.16 -7.47
C LYS A 15 -18.52 -2.49 -7.54
N ASN A 16 -18.80 -3.01 -8.73
CA ASN A 16 -19.54 -4.26 -8.91
C ASN A 16 -18.58 -5.40 -9.31
N PRO A 17 -18.94 -6.67 -9.04
CA PRO A 17 -18.24 -7.83 -9.63
C PRO A 17 -18.15 -7.70 -11.16
N TYR A 18 -17.09 -8.27 -11.75
CA TYR A 18 -16.84 -8.15 -13.18
C TYR A 18 -18.04 -8.65 -14.01
N LYS A 19 -18.47 -7.82 -14.96
CA LYS A 19 -19.32 -8.21 -16.09
C LYS A 19 -18.75 -7.62 -17.35
N HIS A 20 -18.80 -8.39 -18.44
CA HIS A 20 -18.30 -7.98 -19.75
C HIS A 20 -18.90 -6.64 -20.21
N GLU A 21 -20.21 -6.45 -20.00
CA GLU A 21 -20.92 -5.20 -20.31
C GLU A 21 -20.39 -3.97 -19.56
N TYR A 22 -20.05 -4.09 -18.27
CA TYR A 22 -19.55 -2.96 -17.47
C TYR A 22 -18.17 -2.51 -17.96
N PHE A 23 -17.30 -3.47 -18.31
CA PHE A 23 -16.00 -3.15 -18.89
C PHE A 23 -16.12 -2.59 -20.32
N LYS A 24 -16.99 -3.16 -21.16
CA LYS A 24 -17.34 -2.63 -22.48
C LYS A 24 -17.81 -1.17 -22.41
N ASN A 25 -18.69 -0.83 -21.48
CA ASN A 25 -19.20 0.54 -21.32
C ASN A 25 -18.07 1.50 -20.88
N PHE A 26 -17.21 1.09 -19.95
CA PHE A 26 -16.02 1.86 -19.56
C PHE A 26 -15.03 2.08 -20.72
N ILE A 27 -14.83 1.09 -21.59
CA ILE A 27 -13.98 1.23 -22.80
C ILE A 27 -14.60 2.23 -23.78
N ILE A 28 -15.90 2.13 -24.05
CA ILE A 28 -16.64 3.04 -24.95
C ILE A 28 -16.60 4.48 -24.42
N GLU A 29 -16.72 4.66 -23.10
CA GLU A 29 -16.57 5.95 -22.43
C GLU A 29 -15.13 6.49 -22.54
N SER A 30 -14.13 5.61 -22.38
CA SER A 30 -12.71 5.97 -22.38
C SER A 30 -12.17 6.34 -23.76
N PHE A 31 -12.60 5.68 -24.83
CA PHE A 31 -12.00 5.80 -26.16
C PHE A 31 -13.02 6.13 -27.28
N GLY A 32 -14.30 6.26 -26.95
CA GLY A 32 -15.37 6.51 -27.91
C GLY A 32 -15.99 5.24 -28.49
N LYS A 33 -16.98 5.42 -29.38
CA LYS A 33 -17.74 4.31 -29.99
C LYS A 33 -17.07 3.72 -31.24
N ASN A 34 -16.16 4.46 -31.88
CA ASN A 34 -15.58 4.14 -33.19
C ASN A 34 -14.31 3.29 -33.07
N ILE A 35 -14.35 2.24 -32.24
CA ILE A 35 -13.20 1.38 -31.91
C ILE A 35 -13.48 -0.10 -32.20
N ASP A 36 -14.56 -0.38 -32.94
CA ASP A 36 -14.98 -1.72 -33.34
C ASP A 36 -15.01 -2.72 -32.17
N ILE A 37 -15.92 -2.46 -31.22
CA ILE A 37 -16.18 -3.35 -30.09
C ILE A 37 -16.57 -4.74 -30.60
N LYS A 38 -15.81 -5.75 -30.20
CA LYS A 38 -16.06 -7.14 -30.57
C LYS A 38 -17.21 -7.71 -29.75
N THR A 39 -17.94 -8.66 -30.33
CA THR A 39 -18.87 -9.52 -29.58
C THR A 39 -18.07 -10.37 -28.59
N GLU A 40 -18.64 -10.72 -27.42
CA GLU A 40 -17.95 -11.58 -26.44
C GLU A 40 -17.66 -12.96 -27.07
N GLN A 41 -16.43 -13.14 -27.54
CA GLN A 41 -15.88 -14.40 -28.02
C GLN A 41 -14.78 -14.84 -27.05
N ARG A 42 -14.97 -15.96 -26.37
CA ARG A 42 -13.97 -16.53 -25.45
C ARG A 42 -13.09 -17.51 -26.21
N THR A 43 -11.81 -17.18 -26.28
CA THR A 43 -10.76 -18.07 -26.78
C THR A 43 -10.21 -18.86 -25.60
N PRO A 44 -10.28 -20.21 -25.60
CA PRO A 44 -9.63 -21.04 -24.58
C PRO A 44 -8.12 -20.80 -24.52
N TYR A 45 -7.53 -20.96 -23.33
CA TYR A 45 -6.09 -20.89 -23.12
C TYR A 45 -5.58 -22.20 -22.52
N ASP A 46 -5.57 -23.25 -23.35
CA ASP A 46 -5.30 -24.64 -22.93
C ASP A 46 -3.80 -24.93 -22.71
N LYS A 47 -3.18 -24.19 -21.78
CA LYS A 47 -1.78 -24.39 -21.36
C LYS A 47 -1.71 -25.12 -20.02
N HIS A 48 -0.91 -26.18 -19.96
CA HIS A 48 -0.73 -26.99 -18.74
C HIS A 48 -0.28 -26.14 -17.54
N ASN A 49 -0.98 -26.28 -16.40
CA ASN A 49 -0.81 -25.49 -15.17
C ASN A 49 -0.96 -23.97 -15.34
N SER A 50 -1.60 -23.48 -16.41
CA SER A 50 -1.93 -22.06 -16.54
C SER A 50 -3.03 -21.65 -15.54
N ILE A 51 -2.95 -20.39 -15.08
CA ILE A 51 -4.03 -19.78 -14.30
C ILE A 51 -5.02 -18.99 -15.17
N ILE A 52 -4.66 -18.64 -16.41
CA ILE A 52 -5.60 -18.10 -17.41
C ILE A 52 -6.34 -19.29 -18.03
N THR A 53 -7.67 -19.21 -18.09
CA THR A 53 -8.52 -20.29 -18.62
C THR A 53 -9.11 -19.92 -19.97
N SER A 54 -9.48 -18.65 -20.15
CA SER A 54 -9.96 -18.11 -21.41
C SER A 54 -9.64 -16.62 -21.51
N TYR A 55 -9.67 -16.07 -22.72
CA TYR A 55 -9.55 -14.62 -22.96
C TYR A 55 -10.42 -14.14 -24.10
N SER A 56 -10.78 -12.85 -24.05
CA SER A 56 -11.56 -12.15 -25.07
C SER A 56 -10.90 -10.82 -25.40
N GLN A 57 -10.66 -10.56 -26.68
CA GLN A 57 -10.29 -9.21 -27.14
C GLN A 57 -11.57 -8.34 -27.16
N MET A 58 -11.53 -7.16 -26.54
CA MET A 58 -12.72 -6.34 -26.33
C MET A 58 -13.08 -5.47 -27.55
N CYS A 59 -12.09 -5.08 -28.33
CA CYS A 59 -12.20 -4.14 -29.44
C CYS A 59 -11.02 -4.33 -30.40
N GLU A 60 -11.03 -3.70 -31.58
CA GLU A 60 -9.81 -3.60 -32.36
C GLU A 60 -8.73 -2.76 -31.66
N ASN A 61 -7.49 -2.92 -32.11
CA ASN A 61 -6.35 -2.22 -31.51
C ASN A 61 -6.48 -0.69 -31.69
N ILE A 62 -6.32 0.05 -30.59
CA ILE A 62 -6.52 1.51 -30.55
C ILE A 62 -5.18 2.22 -30.69
N ALA A 63 -5.08 3.16 -31.64
CA ALA A 63 -3.93 4.04 -31.76
C ALA A 63 -4.03 5.23 -30.79
N LEU A 64 -3.04 5.36 -29.90
CA LEU A 64 -2.87 6.48 -28.96
C LEU A 64 -1.48 7.10 -29.22
N ASP A 65 -1.40 8.28 -29.82
CA ASP A 65 -0.16 8.98 -30.18
C ASP A 65 0.89 8.09 -30.89
N SER A 66 0.48 7.45 -31.99
CA SER A 66 1.32 6.51 -32.75
C SER A 66 1.78 5.27 -31.96
N GLN A 67 1.16 4.97 -30.82
CA GLN A 67 1.37 3.74 -30.06
C GLN A 67 0.08 2.90 -30.01
N ILE A 68 0.22 1.59 -30.12
CA ILE A 68 -0.88 0.65 -30.24
C ILE A 68 -1.24 0.09 -28.86
N LEU A 69 -2.47 0.34 -28.42
CA LEU A 69 -3.10 -0.24 -27.23
C LEU A 69 -4.02 -1.39 -27.65
N SER A 70 -3.79 -2.58 -27.11
CA SER A 70 -4.74 -3.69 -27.19
C SER A 70 -5.56 -3.80 -25.88
N ILE A 71 -6.81 -4.26 -25.97
CA ILE A 71 -7.72 -4.35 -24.80
C ILE A 71 -8.33 -5.74 -24.68
N TYR A 72 -8.17 -6.36 -23.51
CA TYR A 72 -8.54 -7.75 -23.26
C TYR A 72 -9.25 -7.96 -21.92
N ALA A 73 -10.08 -9.01 -21.86
CA ALA A 73 -10.55 -9.61 -20.62
C ALA A 73 -10.03 -11.05 -20.52
N PHE A 74 -9.54 -11.45 -19.36
CA PHE A 74 -8.95 -12.76 -19.07
C PHE A 74 -9.71 -13.41 -17.91
N GLU A 75 -10.28 -14.58 -18.17
CA GLU A 75 -10.87 -15.45 -17.15
C GLU A 75 -9.76 -16.27 -16.49
N THR A 76 -9.71 -16.28 -15.16
CA THR A 76 -8.62 -16.90 -14.40
C THR A 76 -9.12 -17.83 -13.29
N THR A 77 -8.26 -18.76 -12.87
CA THR A 77 -8.49 -19.58 -11.67
C THR A 77 -8.22 -18.82 -10.37
N SER A 78 -7.35 -17.79 -10.41
CA SER A 78 -7.16 -16.86 -9.30
C SER A 78 -6.54 -15.52 -9.73
N ILE A 79 -7.24 -14.42 -9.42
CA ILE A 79 -6.68 -13.06 -9.57
C ILE A 79 -5.53 -12.76 -8.61
N ASN A 80 -5.26 -13.62 -7.61
CA ASN A 80 -4.23 -13.40 -6.60
C ASN A 80 -2.89 -14.07 -6.91
N ALA A 81 -2.81 -14.93 -7.92
CA ALA A 81 -1.60 -15.60 -8.40
C ALA A 81 -0.69 -14.67 -9.25
N LYS A 82 -0.38 -13.49 -8.70
CA LYS A 82 0.29 -12.34 -9.36
C LYS A 82 1.51 -12.67 -10.21
N ILE A 83 2.46 -13.44 -9.66
CA ILE A 83 3.72 -13.77 -10.34
C ILE A 83 3.46 -14.66 -11.57
N THR A 84 2.57 -15.65 -11.43
CA THR A 84 2.17 -16.53 -12.53
C THR A 84 1.42 -15.74 -13.60
N LEU A 85 0.49 -14.88 -13.19
CA LEU A 85 -0.30 -14.04 -14.10
C LEU A 85 0.58 -13.11 -14.93
N HIS A 86 1.59 -12.51 -14.29
CA HIS A 86 2.58 -11.66 -14.96
C HIS A 86 3.40 -12.45 -16.01
N LYS A 87 3.79 -13.70 -15.70
CA LYS A 87 4.54 -14.56 -16.63
C LYS A 87 3.72 -14.96 -17.85
N GLU A 88 2.47 -15.40 -17.66
CA GLU A 88 1.60 -15.83 -18.76
C GLU A 88 1.25 -14.64 -19.68
N ILE A 89 0.97 -13.47 -19.10
CA ILE A 89 0.82 -12.23 -19.88
C ILE A 89 2.08 -11.85 -20.65
N ALA A 90 3.27 -12.10 -20.10
CA ALA A 90 4.53 -11.88 -20.81
C ALA A 90 4.72 -12.78 -22.03
N GLU A 91 4.07 -13.95 -22.06
CA GLU A 91 4.08 -14.85 -23.22
C GLU A 91 3.01 -14.42 -24.24
N ILE A 92 1.80 -14.10 -23.78
CA ILE A 92 0.69 -13.67 -24.65
C ILE A 92 1.06 -12.38 -25.41
N ILE A 93 1.62 -11.37 -24.74
CA ILE A 93 1.96 -10.09 -25.38
C ILE A 93 3.19 -10.17 -26.30
N LYS A 94 4.09 -11.15 -26.11
CA LYS A 94 5.22 -11.40 -27.04
C LYS A 94 4.73 -11.88 -28.41
N ASN A 95 3.57 -12.52 -28.46
CA ASN A 95 2.94 -12.96 -29.71
C ASN A 95 2.16 -11.82 -30.41
N GLN A 96 2.24 -10.58 -29.90
CA GLN A 96 1.57 -9.39 -30.44
C GLN A 96 2.61 -8.27 -30.69
N PRO A 97 3.54 -8.44 -31.66
CA PRO A 97 4.70 -7.55 -31.81
C PRO A 97 4.35 -6.10 -32.16
N GLU A 98 3.20 -5.88 -32.79
CA GLU A 98 2.64 -4.55 -33.11
C GLU A 98 2.24 -3.76 -31.85
N THR A 99 2.01 -4.41 -30.71
CA THR A 99 1.40 -3.79 -29.52
C THR A 99 2.44 -3.06 -28.66
N ASN A 100 2.15 -1.83 -28.24
CA ASN A 100 2.99 -1.07 -27.31
C ASN A 100 2.52 -1.20 -25.85
N ALA A 101 1.22 -1.35 -25.64
CA ALA A 101 0.60 -1.54 -24.33
C ALA A 101 -0.65 -2.42 -24.41
N MET A 102 -1.02 -3.04 -23.29
CA MET A 102 -2.27 -3.79 -23.16
C MET A 102 -3.03 -3.34 -21.91
N LEU A 103 -4.30 -2.98 -22.08
CA LEU A 103 -5.25 -2.79 -20.97
C LEU A 103 -6.02 -4.08 -20.76
N ALA A 104 -5.87 -4.69 -19.59
CA ALA A 104 -6.39 -6.02 -19.31
C ALA A 104 -7.25 -6.04 -18.05
N VAL A 105 -8.41 -6.71 -18.11
CA VAL A 105 -9.14 -7.14 -16.91
C VAL A 105 -8.85 -8.62 -16.63
N PHE A 106 -8.55 -8.95 -15.38
CA PHE A 106 -8.44 -10.32 -14.87
C PHE A 106 -9.54 -10.56 -13.86
N TYR A 107 -10.35 -11.57 -14.09
CA TYR A 107 -11.46 -11.95 -13.22
C TYR A 107 -11.43 -13.45 -12.94
N ASP A 108 -12.04 -13.84 -11.83
CA ASP A 108 -12.31 -15.23 -11.47
C ASP A 108 -13.76 -15.32 -10.93
N LYS A 109 -14.10 -16.37 -10.17
CA LYS A 109 -15.43 -16.50 -9.56
C LYS A 109 -15.65 -15.63 -8.31
N SER A 110 -14.66 -14.84 -7.89
CA SER A 110 -14.82 -13.91 -6.77
C SER A 110 -15.59 -12.65 -7.15
N LYS A 111 -15.92 -11.85 -6.14
CA LYS A 111 -16.56 -10.54 -6.30
C LYS A 111 -15.57 -9.41 -6.63
N GLU A 112 -14.27 -9.73 -6.62
CA GLU A 112 -13.18 -8.82 -6.94
C GLU A 112 -12.64 -9.11 -8.35
N PHE A 113 -11.99 -8.12 -8.96
CA PHE A 113 -11.25 -8.30 -10.21
C PHE A 113 -10.05 -7.35 -10.26
N ARG A 114 -9.13 -7.57 -11.19
CA ARG A 114 -8.00 -6.65 -11.44
C ARG A 114 -8.17 -5.96 -12.77
N LEU A 115 -8.04 -4.64 -12.78
CA LEU A 115 -7.77 -3.86 -14.00
C LEU A 115 -6.28 -3.54 -14.03
N SER A 116 -5.58 -3.93 -15.09
CA SER A 116 -4.15 -3.74 -15.25
C SER A 116 -3.81 -3.03 -16.55
N LEU A 117 -2.86 -2.10 -16.48
CA LEU A 117 -2.11 -1.62 -17.64
C LEU A 117 -0.78 -2.36 -17.72
N VAL A 118 -0.48 -2.93 -18.89
CA VAL A 118 0.76 -3.61 -19.21
C VAL A 118 1.52 -2.81 -20.26
N THR A 119 2.80 -2.56 -20.04
CA THR A 119 3.66 -1.76 -20.94
C THR A 119 5.02 -2.40 -21.10
N GLN A 120 5.71 -2.07 -22.20
CA GLN A 120 7.11 -2.43 -22.40
C GLN A 120 7.98 -1.86 -21.27
N GLY A 121 8.94 -2.65 -20.79
CA GLY A 121 10.00 -2.15 -19.90
C GLY A 121 11.31 -1.96 -20.65
N PHE A 122 12.26 -1.29 -20.01
CA PHE A 122 13.59 -1.08 -20.59
C PHE A 122 14.50 -2.30 -20.34
N ASP A 123 15.16 -2.78 -21.39
CA ASP A 123 16.25 -3.75 -21.32
C ASP A 123 17.56 -2.96 -21.37
N TYR A 124 18.22 -2.79 -20.21
CA TYR A 124 19.43 -2.00 -20.06
C TYR A 124 20.65 -2.62 -20.77
N GLU A 125 20.71 -3.96 -20.84
CA GLU A 125 21.78 -4.69 -21.54
C GLU A 125 21.68 -4.48 -23.06
N LYS A 126 20.45 -4.40 -23.59
CA LYS A 126 20.18 -4.24 -25.03
C LYS A 126 19.82 -2.81 -25.44
N ASN A 127 19.87 -1.87 -24.50
CA ASN A 127 19.53 -0.45 -24.65
C ASN A 127 18.20 -0.20 -25.43
N LYS A 128 17.15 -0.98 -25.15
CA LYS A 128 15.87 -0.92 -25.90
C LYS A 128 14.65 -1.28 -25.05
N THR A 129 13.47 -0.81 -25.45
CA THR A 129 12.21 -1.25 -24.82
C THR A 129 11.83 -2.66 -25.28
N THR A 130 11.36 -3.49 -24.34
CA THR A 130 10.94 -4.88 -24.61
C THR A 130 9.86 -5.36 -23.65
N PHE A 131 9.05 -6.34 -24.06
CA PHE A 131 8.18 -7.07 -23.15
C PHE A 131 8.89 -8.20 -22.37
N SER A 132 10.17 -8.50 -22.64
CA SER A 132 10.99 -9.33 -21.74
C SER A 132 11.01 -8.77 -20.32
N ASN A 133 10.97 -7.43 -20.21
CA ASN A 133 10.97 -6.68 -18.96
C ASN A 133 9.65 -5.96 -18.69
N LEU A 134 8.51 -6.49 -19.15
CA LEU A 134 7.23 -5.77 -19.07
C LEU A 134 6.90 -5.29 -17.66
N ARG A 135 6.31 -4.10 -17.59
CA ARG A 135 5.73 -3.53 -16.37
C ARG A 135 4.22 -3.75 -16.39
N ARG A 136 3.65 -4.12 -15.25
CA ARG A 136 2.20 -4.28 -15.07
C ARG A 136 1.75 -3.51 -13.85
N GLN A 137 0.96 -2.46 -14.04
CA GLN A 137 0.38 -1.68 -12.96
C GLN A 137 -1.09 -2.05 -12.81
N SER A 138 -1.56 -2.36 -11.59
CA SER A 138 -2.91 -2.92 -11.39
C SER A 138 -3.69 -2.28 -10.25
N PHE A 139 -4.96 -1.96 -10.52
CA PHE A 139 -6.00 -1.77 -9.51
C PHE A 139 -6.62 -3.11 -9.11
N THR A 140 -7.14 -3.20 -7.88
CA THR A 140 -8.04 -4.27 -7.45
C THR A 140 -9.40 -3.61 -7.20
N LEU A 141 -10.43 -4.13 -7.85
CA LEU A 141 -11.75 -3.51 -8.02
C LEU A 141 -12.84 -4.55 -7.71
N GLY A 142 -14.10 -4.11 -7.68
CA GLY A 142 -15.25 -4.96 -7.40
C GLY A 142 -15.84 -4.74 -6.01
N GLU A 143 -16.73 -5.65 -5.60
CA GLU A 143 -17.51 -5.50 -4.37
C GLU A 143 -16.58 -5.49 -3.14
N ASN A 144 -16.88 -4.64 -2.16
CA ASN A 144 -16.14 -4.50 -0.90
C ASN A 144 -14.67 -4.00 -1.04
N THR A 145 -14.23 -3.59 -2.24
CA THR A 145 -12.93 -2.93 -2.43
C THR A 145 -13.03 -1.42 -2.21
N LYS A 146 -11.98 -0.77 -1.63
CA LYS A 146 -11.94 0.71 -1.61
C LYS A 146 -11.44 1.23 -2.95
N THR A 147 -12.35 1.86 -3.71
CA THR A 147 -12.13 2.28 -5.11
C THR A 147 -11.81 3.77 -5.30
N LYS A 148 -11.75 4.57 -4.22
CA LYS A 148 -11.53 6.03 -4.25
C LYS A 148 -10.37 6.43 -5.16
N THR A 149 -9.22 5.78 -5.00
CA THR A 149 -8.00 6.02 -5.77
C THR A 149 -8.19 5.71 -7.26
N ALA A 150 -8.72 4.54 -7.59
CA ALA A 150 -9.00 4.16 -8.97
C ALA A 150 -10.02 5.10 -9.63
N LYS A 151 -11.05 5.53 -8.88
CA LYS A 151 -12.02 6.52 -9.37
C LYS A 151 -11.36 7.84 -9.72
N LEU A 152 -10.55 8.41 -8.81
CA LEU A 152 -9.86 9.68 -9.04
C LEU A 152 -8.92 9.61 -10.24
N GLN A 153 -8.11 8.55 -10.35
CA GLN A 153 -7.13 8.43 -11.44
C GLN A 153 -7.77 8.13 -12.79
N LEU A 154 -8.76 7.23 -12.85
CA LEU A 154 -9.44 6.88 -14.09
C LEU A 154 -10.37 8.02 -14.55
N GLN A 155 -11.05 8.72 -13.64
CA GLN A 155 -11.79 9.95 -13.99
C GLN A 155 -10.83 11.01 -14.55
N GLY A 156 -9.67 11.23 -13.91
CA GLY A 156 -8.63 12.13 -14.43
C GLY A 156 -8.05 11.72 -15.80
N PHE A 157 -8.19 10.45 -16.21
CA PHE A 157 -7.91 10.00 -17.58
C PHE A 157 -9.10 10.22 -18.52
N LEU A 158 -10.33 9.99 -18.06
CA LEU A 158 -11.56 10.27 -18.82
C LEU A 158 -11.66 11.75 -19.22
N ASP A 159 -11.21 12.65 -18.35
CA ASP A 159 -11.25 14.11 -18.57
C ASP A 159 -10.04 14.66 -19.36
N LYS A 160 -9.04 13.82 -19.68
CA LYS A 160 -7.82 14.16 -20.44
C LYS A 160 -7.84 13.64 -21.88
N GLU A 161 -6.94 14.16 -22.71
CA GLU A 161 -6.61 13.62 -24.04
C GLU A 161 -6.19 12.14 -23.98
N LYS A 162 -6.60 11.35 -24.99
CA LYS A 162 -6.41 9.88 -25.02
C LYS A 162 -5.02 9.52 -25.55
N THR A 163 -4.03 9.77 -24.71
CA THR A 163 -2.62 9.47 -24.96
C THR A 163 -2.20 8.24 -24.14
N LEU A 164 -1.25 7.43 -24.64
CA LEU A 164 -0.72 6.33 -23.82
C LEU A 164 -0.03 6.87 -22.56
N LYS A 165 0.58 8.07 -22.64
CA LYS A 165 1.19 8.75 -21.49
C LYS A 165 0.15 9.06 -20.40
N ASN A 166 -1.01 9.63 -20.74
CA ASN A 166 -2.06 9.93 -19.77
C ASN A 166 -2.65 8.64 -19.17
N LEU A 167 -2.75 7.56 -19.96
CA LEU A 167 -3.15 6.24 -19.47
C LEU A 167 -2.11 5.67 -18.49
N GLN A 168 -0.81 5.78 -18.80
CA GLN A 168 0.28 5.41 -17.90
C GLN A 168 0.28 6.25 -16.61
N GLU A 169 0.02 7.56 -16.69
CA GLU A 169 -0.14 8.43 -15.52
C GLU A 169 -1.31 8.00 -14.63
N ALA A 170 -2.42 7.55 -15.22
CA ALA A 170 -3.60 7.07 -14.49
C ALA A 170 -3.37 5.74 -13.77
N PHE A 171 -2.53 4.85 -14.32
CA PHE A 171 -2.08 3.64 -13.62
C PHE A 171 -0.82 3.86 -12.76
N SER A 172 -0.24 5.06 -12.82
CA SER A 172 0.97 5.40 -12.09
C SER A 172 0.70 5.51 -10.59
N THR A 173 1.65 5.00 -9.83
CA THR A 173 1.74 5.11 -8.39
C THR A 173 2.24 6.49 -7.92
N GLU A 174 2.80 7.31 -8.81
CA GLU A 174 3.48 8.56 -8.44
C GLU A 174 2.57 9.69 -7.94
N PRO A 175 1.39 10.00 -8.56
CA PRO A 175 0.53 11.08 -8.09
C PRO A 175 0.05 10.83 -6.65
N ILE A 176 -0.44 9.62 -6.40
CA ILE A 176 -0.87 9.13 -5.08
C ILE A 176 0.28 9.22 -4.07
N SER A 177 1.50 8.85 -4.48
CA SER A 177 2.67 8.94 -3.62
C SER A 177 2.92 10.38 -3.19
N LYS A 178 2.93 11.33 -4.14
CA LYS A 178 3.16 12.76 -3.85
C LYS A 178 2.08 13.32 -2.92
N GLU A 179 0.82 13.00 -3.16
CA GLU A 179 -0.30 13.40 -2.32
C GLU A 179 -0.16 12.82 -0.90
N PHE A 180 0.08 11.51 -0.77
CA PHE A 180 0.33 10.84 0.51
C PHE A 180 1.52 11.46 1.27
N TYR A 181 2.64 11.76 0.59
CA TYR A 181 3.78 12.43 1.23
C TYR A 181 3.40 13.83 1.74
N GLY A 182 2.63 14.61 0.97
CA GLY A 182 2.17 15.93 1.41
C GLY A 182 1.27 15.88 2.64
N HIS A 183 0.36 14.90 2.70
CA HIS A 183 -0.47 14.67 3.89
C HIS A 183 0.33 14.14 5.09
N TYR A 184 1.27 13.21 4.86
CA TYR A 184 2.16 12.70 5.90
C TYR A 184 3.11 13.79 6.46
N GLU A 185 3.62 14.67 5.59
CA GLU A 185 4.43 15.83 6.00
C GLU A 185 3.62 16.83 6.83
N ARG A 186 2.34 17.03 6.49
CA ARG A 186 1.41 17.84 7.29
C ARG A 186 1.18 17.23 8.67
N LEU A 187 0.81 15.94 8.76
CA LEU A 187 0.67 15.23 10.05
C LEU A 187 1.91 15.35 10.94
N TYR A 188 3.09 15.22 10.34
CA TYR A 188 4.36 15.41 11.05
C TYR A 188 4.52 16.84 11.59
N LYS A 189 4.28 17.86 10.75
CA LYS A 189 4.40 19.28 11.16
C LYS A 189 3.40 19.64 12.24
N ASP A 190 2.14 19.26 12.07
CA ASP A 190 1.05 19.65 12.96
C ASP A 190 1.23 19.00 14.35
N LEU A 191 1.62 17.72 14.40
CA LEU A 191 1.92 17.02 15.66
C LEU A 191 3.21 17.53 16.34
N SER A 192 4.27 17.81 15.57
CA SER A 192 5.47 18.47 16.12
C SER A 192 5.14 19.85 16.69
N GLN A 193 4.36 20.66 15.99
CA GLN A 193 3.96 21.99 16.43
C GLN A 193 3.11 21.91 17.72
N LYS A 194 2.14 21.00 17.79
CA LYS A 194 1.31 20.74 18.99
C LYS A 194 2.19 20.47 20.22
N LEU A 195 3.13 19.53 20.10
CA LEU A 195 4.01 19.12 21.20
C LEU A 195 5.08 20.17 21.55
N CYS A 196 5.49 21.01 20.60
CA CYS A 196 6.38 22.14 20.84
C CYS A 196 5.69 23.32 21.53
N GLN A 197 4.41 23.58 21.24
CA GLN A 197 3.64 24.68 21.85
C GLN A 197 3.22 24.37 23.29
N ASN A 198 3.12 23.10 23.67
CA ASN A 198 2.89 22.68 25.04
C ASN A 198 4.22 22.57 25.80
N GLN A 199 4.48 23.52 26.71
CA GLN A 199 5.72 23.59 27.51
C GLN A 199 5.97 22.32 28.34
N ALA A 200 4.92 21.63 28.80
CA ALA A 200 5.07 20.44 29.61
C ALA A 200 5.59 19.26 28.77
N THR A 201 5.08 19.06 27.55
CA THR A 201 5.62 18.05 26.62
C THR A 201 6.98 18.42 26.09
N PHE A 202 7.22 19.70 25.80
CA PHE A 202 8.53 20.20 25.37
C PHE A 202 9.62 19.89 26.41
N ASN A 203 9.34 20.10 27.69
CA ASN A 203 10.26 19.78 28.79
C ASN A 203 10.46 18.27 28.98
N VAL A 204 9.40 17.46 28.83
CA VAL A 204 9.47 15.99 28.94
C VAL A 204 10.28 15.36 27.80
N LEU A 205 10.22 15.96 26.61
CA LEU A 205 10.95 15.53 25.43
C LEU A 205 12.36 16.11 25.34
N ASP A 206 12.80 16.99 26.26
CA ASP A 206 14.17 17.48 26.26
C ASP A 206 15.17 16.33 26.54
N ASN A 207 16.33 16.36 25.89
CA ASN A 207 17.29 15.27 25.83
C ASN A 207 16.76 13.95 25.20
N TYR A 208 15.60 13.94 24.51
CA TYR A 208 15.11 12.75 23.78
C TYR A 208 16.10 12.31 22.69
N GLU A 209 16.56 11.06 22.75
CA GLU A 209 17.65 10.50 21.93
C GLU A 209 18.93 11.36 21.90
N GLY A 210 19.18 12.13 22.98
CA GLY A 210 20.33 13.04 23.10
C GLY A 210 20.19 14.38 22.35
N LEU A 211 18.99 14.67 21.84
CA LEU A 211 18.64 15.93 21.18
C LEU A 211 17.86 16.83 22.14
N ASN A 212 17.93 18.16 21.96
CA ASN A 212 17.28 19.13 22.85
C ASN A 212 16.31 20.04 22.09
N GLY A 213 15.33 20.59 22.80
CA GLY A 213 14.30 21.48 22.27
C GLY A 213 13.53 20.92 21.06
N GLU A 214 13.25 21.76 20.06
CA GLU A 214 12.43 21.37 18.90
C GLU A 214 12.99 20.15 18.14
N LYS A 215 14.32 19.96 18.11
CA LYS A 215 14.96 18.78 17.49
C LYS A 215 14.59 17.48 18.19
N ALA A 216 14.40 17.53 19.52
CA ALA A 216 14.02 16.40 20.34
C ALA A 216 12.55 16.01 20.11
N VAL A 217 11.65 17.00 20.09
CA VAL A 217 10.24 16.80 19.76
C VAL A 217 10.07 16.23 18.34
N ASN A 218 10.76 16.83 17.36
CA ASN A 218 10.78 16.34 15.98
C ASN A 218 11.28 14.89 15.86
N ALA A 219 12.30 14.49 16.65
CA ALA A 219 12.78 13.11 16.68
C ALA A 219 11.73 12.14 17.25
N PHE A 220 11.05 12.52 18.35
CA PHE A 220 9.95 11.73 18.91
C PHE A 220 8.79 11.53 17.92
N VAL A 221 8.28 12.61 17.32
CA VAL A 221 7.17 12.55 16.34
C VAL A 221 7.56 11.70 15.14
N LYS A 222 8.78 11.85 14.64
CA LYS A 222 9.34 11.04 13.55
C LYS A 222 9.40 9.55 13.90
N LYS A 223 9.79 9.19 15.13
CA LYS A 223 9.84 7.81 15.61
C LYS A 223 8.44 7.23 15.81
N LEU A 224 7.50 8.01 16.36
CA LEU A 224 6.11 7.62 16.55
C LEU A 224 5.42 7.31 15.21
N LEU A 225 5.47 8.25 14.26
CA LEU A 225 4.91 8.03 12.92
C LEU A 225 5.63 6.87 12.20
N GLY A 226 6.95 6.76 12.34
CA GLY A 226 7.74 5.63 11.82
C GLY A 226 7.33 4.26 12.37
N ARG A 227 6.96 4.17 13.65
CA ARG A 227 6.42 2.95 14.27
C ARG A 227 5.03 2.60 13.72
N ILE A 228 4.13 3.58 13.59
CA ILE A 228 2.78 3.37 13.01
C ILE A 228 2.90 2.89 11.55
N VAL A 229 3.74 3.56 10.76
CA VAL A 229 4.18 3.16 9.41
C VAL A 229 4.62 1.70 9.36
N PHE A 230 5.46 1.26 10.29
CA PHE A 230 5.97 -0.10 10.34
C PHE A 230 4.87 -1.13 10.70
N LEU A 231 3.99 -0.79 11.64
CA LEU A 231 2.85 -1.64 12.00
C LEU A 231 1.86 -1.82 10.84
N TYR A 232 1.64 -0.76 10.05
CA TYR A 232 0.89 -0.85 8.80
C TYR A 232 1.48 -1.85 7.80
N PHE A 233 2.80 -2.01 7.76
CA PHE A 233 3.43 -3.08 6.98
C PHE A 233 3.16 -4.48 7.56
N LEU A 234 3.28 -4.66 8.88
CA LEU A 234 3.04 -5.94 9.55
C LEU A 234 1.59 -6.42 9.40
N GLN A 235 0.59 -5.55 9.62
CA GLN A 235 -0.82 -5.95 9.46
C GLN A 235 -1.14 -6.36 8.01
N LYS A 236 -0.58 -5.69 6.99
CA LYS A 236 -0.77 -6.10 5.59
C LYS A 236 -0.08 -7.43 5.24
N LYS A 237 0.77 -7.96 6.13
CA LYS A 237 1.28 -9.36 6.09
C LYS A 237 0.43 -10.35 6.87
N GLY A 238 -0.60 -9.91 7.59
CA GLY A 238 -1.39 -10.75 8.49
C GLY A 238 -0.60 -11.21 9.71
N TRP A 239 0.37 -10.40 10.16
CA TRP A 239 1.28 -10.75 11.28
C TRP A 239 0.86 -10.15 12.62
N LEU A 240 -0.13 -9.26 12.64
CA LEU A 240 -0.73 -8.72 13.87
C LEU A 240 -2.14 -9.28 14.02
N GLY A 241 -2.63 -9.46 15.26
CA GLY A 241 -3.98 -9.96 15.47
C GLY A 241 -4.19 -11.40 14.97
N VAL A 242 -3.18 -12.25 15.09
CA VAL A 242 -3.26 -13.67 14.72
C VAL A 242 -3.91 -14.44 15.86
N ALA A 243 -4.88 -15.31 15.56
CA ALA A 243 -5.52 -16.14 16.60
C ALA A 243 -4.50 -17.07 17.29
N HIS A 244 -4.79 -17.51 18.51
CA HIS A 244 -3.86 -18.29 19.33
C HIS A 244 -3.27 -19.51 18.60
N ASN A 245 -4.13 -20.32 17.97
CA ASN A 245 -3.74 -21.56 17.28
C ASN A 245 -3.31 -21.34 15.82
N ASP A 246 -3.30 -20.09 15.34
CA ASP A 246 -3.07 -19.77 13.94
C ASP A 246 -1.59 -19.44 13.62
N SER A 247 -1.26 -19.56 12.34
CA SER A 247 0.06 -19.21 11.79
C SER A 247 0.13 -17.73 11.40
N TYR A 248 1.30 -17.11 11.60
CA TYR A 248 1.55 -15.75 11.11
C TYR A 248 1.30 -15.64 9.60
N GLY A 249 0.37 -14.76 9.21
CA GLY A 249 -0.18 -14.68 7.86
C GLY A 249 -1.71 -14.56 7.83
N THR A 250 -2.40 -15.11 8.83
CA THR A 250 -3.87 -15.09 8.92
C THR A 250 -4.46 -13.90 9.69
N GLY A 251 -3.62 -13.12 10.37
CA GLY A 251 -4.04 -12.05 11.27
C GLY A 251 -4.70 -10.84 10.58
N ASP A 252 -5.29 -9.98 11.40
CA ASP A 252 -6.10 -8.83 10.96
C ASP A 252 -5.29 -7.84 10.09
N LYS A 253 -5.72 -7.68 8.83
CA LYS A 253 -5.13 -6.75 7.86
C LYS A 253 -5.47 -5.27 8.13
N ASN A 254 -6.36 -5.03 9.09
CA ASN A 254 -6.81 -3.73 9.58
C ASN A 254 -6.51 -3.54 11.09
N PHE A 255 -5.66 -4.38 11.69
CA PHE A 255 -5.41 -4.47 13.14
C PHE A 255 -5.34 -3.14 13.88
N LEU A 256 -4.55 -2.16 13.42
CA LEU A 256 -4.45 -0.86 14.07
C LEU A 256 -5.78 -0.09 14.12
N PHE A 257 -6.55 -0.11 13.02
CA PHE A 257 -7.85 0.54 12.97
C PHE A 257 -8.88 -0.19 13.83
N SER A 258 -8.79 -1.53 13.91
CA SER A 258 -9.59 -2.34 14.84
C SER A 258 -9.30 -1.98 16.30
N LEU A 259 -8.03 -1.78 16.68
CA LEU A 259 -7.66 -1.31 18.01
C LEU A 259 -8.12 0.14 18.27
N PHE A 260 -7.98 1.04 17.29
CA PHE A 260 -8.44 2.43 17.40
C PHE A 260 -9.98 2.54 17.54
N SER A 261 -10.71 1.68 16.83
CA SER A 261 -12.17 1.57 16.96
C SER A 261 -12.56 1.11 18.37
N LYS A 262 -11.86 0.12 18.95
CA LYS A 262 -12.05 -0.29 20.35
C LYS A 262 -11.75 0.85 21.33
N ALA A 263 -10.62 1.55 21.13
CA ALA A 263 -10.22 2.68 21.98
C ALA A 263 -11.27 3.80 22.00
N THR A 264 -11.80 4.17 20.83
CA THR A 264 -12.84 5.21 20.73
C THR A 264 -14.20 4.75 21.27
N GLN A 265 -14.59 3.49 21.08
CA GLN A 265 -15.80 2.91 21.68
C GLN A 265 -15.75 2.85 23.21
N ASN A 266 -14.59 2.53 23.78
CA ASN A 266 -14.39 2.43 25.22
C ASN A 266 -14.05 3.77 25.90
N ASN A 267 -13.89 4.86 25.14
CA ASN A 267 -13.37 6.14 25.60
C ASN A 267 -11.97 6.04 26.28
N GLU A 268 -11.10 5.20 25.72
CA GLU A 268 -9.73 4.97 26.19
C GLU A 268 -8.69 5.73 25.33
N SER A 269 -7.58 6.17 25.92
CA SER A 269 -6.44 6.73 25.18
C SER A 269 -5.81 5.67 24.28
N PHE A 270 -5.89 5.83 22.96
CA PHE A 270 -5.30 4.91 22.00
C PHE A 270 -3.78 4.79 22.18
N TYR A 271 -3.11 5.91 22.48
CA TYR A 271 -1.67 5.89 22.73
C TYR A 271 -1.33 5.06 23.97
N THR A 272 -1.90 5.43 25.12
CA THR A 272 -1.55 4.83 26.42
C THR A 272 -2.01 3.37 26.52
N LYS A 273 -3.25 3.07 26.11
CA LYS A 273 -3.87 1.75 26.31
C LYS A 273 -3.48 0.74 25.23
N TYR A 274 -3.14 1.20 24.02
CA TYR A 274 -2.88 0.30 22.89
C TYR A 274 -1.47 0.47 22.32
N LEU A 275 -1.04 1.68 21.91
CA LEU A 275 0.26 1.82 21.26
C LEU A 275 1.45 1.59 22.21
N CYS A 276 1.40 2.06 23.47
CA CYS A 276 2.48 1.84 24.43
C CYS A 276 2.72 0.34 24.72
N PRO A 277 1.72 -0.48 25.12
CA PRO A 277 1.91 -1.92 25.26
C PRO A 277 2.32 -2.61 23.95
N LEU A 278 1.73 -2.20 22.82
CA LEU A 278 2.07 -2.75 21.51
C LEU A 278 3.56 -2.54 21.21
N PHE A 279 4.09 -1.32 21.36
CA PHE A 279 5.50 -1.03 21.16
C PHE A 279 6.39 -1.74 22.19
N PHE A 280 6.18 -1.45 23.47
CA PHE A 280 7.19 -1.69 24.51
C PHE A 280 7.09 -3.08 25.15
N GLU A 281 5.89 -3.62 25.29
CA GLU A 281 5.62 -4.90 25.96
C GLU A 281 5.38 -6.05 24.96
N THR A 282 5.09 -5.75 23.69
CA THR A 282 4.90 -6.80 22.67
C THR A 282 5.97 -6.86 21.57
N LEU A 283 6.23 -5.77 20.85
CA LEU A 283 7.18 -5.77 19.73
C LEU A 283 8.64 -5.70 20.23
N ASN A 284 8.85 -5.13 21.42
CA ASN A 284 10.15 -4.95 22.09
C ASN A 284 10.43 -5.98 23.21
N THR A 285 9.50 -6.88 23.55
CA THR A 285 9.72 -7.92 24.57
C THR A 285 9.44 -9.31 23.99
N GLU A 286 10.35 -10.26 24.22
CA GLU A 286 10.10 -11.66 23.86
C GLU A 286 9.11 -12.29 24.83
N ARG A 287 8.05 -12.94 24.31
CA ARG A 287 7.07 -13.67 25.12
C ARG A 287 7.11 -15.15 24.75
N LYS A 288 7.57 -15.95 25.71
CA LYS A 288 7.62 -17.41 25.68
C LYS A 288 6.76 -17.91 26.84
N ASP A 289 5.45 -17.95 26.63
CA ASP A 289 4.53 -18.46 27.62
C ASP A 289 4.39 -19.98 27.47
N PRO A 290 4.61 -20.79 28.53
CA PRO A 290 4.48 -22.25 28.44
C PRO A 290 3.06 -22.75 28.14
N GLN A 291 2.03 -21.96 28.45
CA GLN A 291 0.62 -22.28 28.19
C GLN A 291 0.15 -21.72 26.85
N PHE A 292 0.54 -20.49 26.51
CA PHE A 292 0.03 -19.78 25.33
C PHE A 292 1.00 -19.75 24.12
N GLY A 293 2.19 -20.32 24.25
CA GLY A 293 3.18 -20.41 23.18
C GLY A 293 3.88 -19.08 22.85
N GLU A 294 4.65 -19.08 21.76
CA GLU A 294 5.49 -17.93 21.40
C GLU A 294 4.69 -16.77 20.77
N GLY A 295 4.93 -15.57 21.29
CA GLY A 295 4.41 -14.31 20.74
C GLY A 295 2.95 -13.99 21.10
N TYR A 296 2.23 -14.85 21.82
CA TYR A 296 0.91 -14.49 22.35
C TYR A 296 1.00 -13.27 23.29
N SER A 297 0.04 -12.36 23.21
CA SER A 297 -0.09 -11.20 24.09
C SER A 297 -1.44 -11.25 24.79
N PRO A 298 -1.48 -11.51 26.12
CA PRO A 298 -2.72 -11.49 26.89
C PRO A 298 -3.46 -10.14 26.82
N HIS A 299 -2.74 -9.02 26.71
CA HIS A 299 -3.32 -7.68 26.62
C HIS A 299 -4.13 -7.45 25.33
N PHE A 300 -3.73 -8.08 24.21
CA PHE A 300 -4.43 -7.97 22.93
C PHE A 300 -5.22 -9.23 22.54
N ASP A 301 -5.22 -10.25 23.40
CA ASP A 301 -5.84 -11.57 23.16
C ASP A 301 -5.47 -12.20 21.80
N CYS A 302 -4.21 -12.03 21.38
CA CYS A 302 -3.73 -12.49 20.08
C CYS A 302 -2.21 -12.63 20.00
N LYS A 303 -1.72 -13.30 18.94
CA LYS A 303 -0.29 -13.41 18.62
C LYS A 303 0.22 -12.18 17.86
N ILE A 304 1.36 -11.68 18.32
CA ILE A 304 2.09 -10.52 17.80
C ILE A 304 3.60 -10.86 17.86
N PRO A 305 4.37 -10.70 16.78
CA PRO A 305 5.78 -11.09 16.77
C PRO A 305 6.64 -10.18 17.64
N PHE A 306 7.68 -10.75 18.24
CA PHE A 306 8.79 -9.99 18.85
C PHE A 306 9.83 -9.62 17.77
N LEU A 307 10.40 -8.41 17.85
CA LEU A 307 11.23 -7.83 16.78
C LEU A 307 12.62 -7.34 17.24
N ASN A 308 13.12 -7.81 18.39
CA ASN A 308 14.48 -7.50 18.89
C ASN A 308 14.75 -5.99 19.06
N GLY A 309 13.72 -5.23 19.44
CA GLY A 309 13.83 -3.92 20.05
C GLY A 309 14.08 -2.73 19.14
N GLY A 310 15.03 -2.75 18.20
CA GLY A 310 15.60 -1.54 17.56
C GLY A 310 14.70 -0.29 17.36
N LEU A 311 13.56 -0.40 16.65
CA LEU A 311 12.61 0.71 16.44
C LEU A 311 11.62 0.90 17.61
N PHE A 312 11.31 -0.17 18.33
CA PHE A 312 10.35 -0.23 19.42
C PHE A 312 10.98 -0.09 20.82
N GLU A 313 12.30 0.06 20.91
CA GLU A 313 13.05 0.42 22.11
C GLU A 313 12.58 1.78 22.62
N GLU A 314 12.19 1.81 23.89
CA GLU A 314 11.75 3.04 24.55
C GLU A 314 12.93 3.96 24.84
N CYS A 315 12.80 5.25 24.50
CA CYS A 315 13.78 6.24 24.94
C CYS A 315 13.67 6.44 26.46
N LYS A 316 14.81 6.44 27.16
CA LYS A 316 14.89 6.61 28.62
C LYS A 316 15.50 7.97 28.99
N ASP A 317 15.01 8.55 30.08
CA ASP A 317 15.56 9.77 30.67
C ASP A 317 16.86 9.49 31.45
N LYS A 318 17.45 10.54 32.02
CA LYS A 318 18.68 10.45 32.84
C LYS A 318 18.52 9.63 34.13
N GLN A 319 17.27 9.28 34.51
CA GLN A 319 16.92 8.46 35.68
C GLN A 319 16.55 7.02 35.26
N GLY A 320 16.64 6.67 33.97
CA GLY A 320 16.25 5.37 33.43
C GLY A 320 14.73 5.18 33.23
N LYS A 321 13.91 6.22 33.44
CA LYS A 321 12.46 6.18 33.26
C LYS A 321 12.09 6.33 31.79
N GLY A 322 10.96 5.76 31.39
CA GLY A 322 10.42 5.89 30.05
C GLY A 322 9.99 7.31 29.73
N ILE A 323 10.57 7.92 28.69
CA ILE A 323 10.10 9.22 28.19
C ILE A 323 8.78 9.04 27.42
N GLU A 324 8.68 7.97 26.63
CA GLU A 324 7.55 7.73 25.73
C GLU A 324 6.29 7.24 26.48
N THR A 325 6.47 6.61 27.64
CA THR A 325 5.40 6.29 28.60
C THR A 325 5.18 7.37 29.67
N ASN A 326 5.85 8.52 29.61
CA ASN A 326 5.66 9.59 30.59
C ASN A 326 4.21 10.11 30.54
N PHE A 327 3.56 10.19 31.71
CA PHE A 327 2.15 10.60 31.83
C PHE A 327 1.81 11.90 31.10
N ILE A 328 2.64 12.95 31.21
CA ILE A 328 2.39 14.25 30.58
C ILE A 328 2.36 14.11 29.04
N LEU A 329 3.28 13.32 28.48
CA LEU A 329 3.35 13.06 27.05
C LEU A 329 2.19 12.20 26.58
N THR A 330 1.87 11.13 27.32
CA THR A 330 0.79 10.21 26.94
C THR A 330 -0.60 10.85 27.01
N GLN A 331 -0.83 11.80 27.93
CA GLN A 331 -2.07 12.59 27.99
C GLN A 331 -2.16 13.67 26.89
N SER A 332 -1.04 14.11 26.33
CA SER A 332 -1.01 15.13 25.27
C SER A 332 -1.19 14.55 23.86
N LEU A 333 -1.23 13.21 23.74
CA LEU A 333 -1.46 12.46 22.51
C LEU A 333 -2.89 11.93 22.49
N GLU A 334 -3.76 12.68 21.85
CA GLU A 334 -5.21 12.51 21.89
C GLU A 334 -5.70 11.60 20.76
N ASN A 335 -6.88 10.99 20.93
CA ASN A 335 -7.47 10.13 19.90
C ASN A 335 -7.76 10.87 18.59
N THR A 336 -7.87 12.21 18.62
CA THR A 336 -7.98 13.09 17.44
C THR A 336 -6.70 13.07 16.60
N ASP A 337 -5.51 13.16 17.21
CA ASP A 337 -4.22 13.09 16.51
C ASP A 337 -4.11 11.77 15.73
N PHE A 338 -4.49 10.66 16.37
CA PHE A 338 -4.50 9.34 15.72
C PHE A 338 -5.59 9.20 14.66
N LYS A 339 -6.76 9.82 14.85
CA LYS A 339 -7.81 9.85 13.84
C LYS A 339 -7.31 10.46 12.53
N GLU A 340 -6.58 11.58 12.58
CA GLU A 340 -6.02 12.22 11.39
C GLU A 340 -4.96 11.34 10.70
N ILE A 341 -4.13 10.65 11.49
CA ILE A 341 -3.20 9.63 10.97
C ILE A 341 -3.98 8.51 10.27
N PHE A 342 -5.03 7.97 10.89
CA PHE A 342 -5.87 6.93 10.28
C PHE A 342 -6.59 7.42 9.03
N ASP A 343 -7.12 8.65 9.03
CA ASP A 343 -7.76 9.24 7.86
C ASP A 343 -6.80 9.33 6.67
N VAL A 344 -5.53 9.69 6.88
CA VAL A 344 -4.52 9.64 5.81
C VAL A 344 -4.27 8.20 5.38
N PHE A 345 -3.91 7.30 6.30
CA PHE A 345 -3.47 5.95 5.94
C PHE A 345 -4.57 5.07 5.33
N GLU A 346 -5.83 5.26 5.72
CA GLU A 346 -6.96 4.47 5.22
C GLU A 346 -7.54 5.01 3.90
N ASN A 347 -7.28 6.27 3.53
CA ASN A 347 -7.77 6.87 2.28
C ASN A 347 -6.92 6.51 1.04
N TYR A 348 -5.67 6.07 1.20
CA TYR A 348 -4.77 5.75 0.09
C TYR A 348 -4.62 4.23 -0.11
N ASN A 349 -5.45 3.68 -1.00
CA ASN A 349 -5.33 2.29 -1.43
C ASN A 349 -4.37 2.19 -2.63
N PHE A 350 -3.34 1.36 -2.50
CA PHE A 350 -2.18 1.39 -3.38
C PHE A 350 -2.31 0.52 -4.64
N THR A 351 -2.13 1.15 -5.81
CA THR A 351 -1.85 0.47 -7.09
C THR A 351 -0.57 -0.37 -6.98
N ILE A 352 -0.59 -1.59 -7.53
CA ILE A 352 0.55 -2.52 -7.44
C ILE A 352 1.30 -2.53 -8.76
N GLU A 353 2.60 -2.23 -8.73
CA GLU A 353 3.49 -2.44 -9.87
C GLU A 353 4.14 -3.83 -9.75
N GLU A 354 3.87 -4.66 -10.75
CA GLU A 354 4.35 -6.03 -10.89
C GLU A 354 5.27 -6.05 -12.11
N SER A 355 6.55 -6.40 -11.91
CA SER A 355 7.56 -6.46 -12.98
C SER A 355 8.60 -7.53 -12.69
N THR A 356 9.14 -8.15 -13.75
CA THR A 356 9.82 -9.45 -13.67
C THR A 356 11.29 -9.37 -13.28
N GLN A 357 12.03 -8.33 -13.68
CA GLN A 357 13.50 -8.41 -13.66
C GLN A 357 14.14 -8.15 -12.28
N ILE A 358 13.38 -7.60 -11.31
CA ILE A 358 13.64 -7.84 -9.89
C ILE A 358 12.30 -7.92 -9.19
N ILE A 359 11.97 -9.06 -8.56
CA ILE A 359 10.85 -9.16 -7.60
C ILE A 359 11.26 -8.48 -6.27
N LYS A 360 11.60 -7.19 -6.35
CA LYS A 360 11.85 -6.29 -5.22
C LYS A 360 10.51 -5.74 -4.75
N LYS A 361 9.67 -6.65 -4.21
CA LYS A 361 8.33 -6.44 -3.60
C LYS A 361 7.81 -4.99 -3.71
N SER A 362 7.37 -4.60 -4.90
CA SER A 362 6.82 -3.26 -5.21
C SER A 362 5.34 -3.17 -4.84
N VAL A 363 5.05 -3.41 -3.57
CA VAL A 363 3.87 -2.83 -2.94
C VAL A 363 4.22 -1.36 -2.72
N LEU A 364 3.44 -0.42 -3.29
CA LEU A 364 3.77 1.00 -3.14
C LEU A 364 3.74 1.44 -1.67
N THR A 365 2.95 0.79 -0.82
CA THR A 365 3.06 0.92 0.64
C THR A 365 4.50 0.66 1.11
N LEU A 366 5.14 -0.46 0.74
CA LEU A 366 6.51 -0.77 1.19
C LEU A 366 7.58 0.16 0.60
N LYS A 367 7.55 0.49 -0.70
CA LYS A 367 8.55 1.39 -1.28
C LYS A 367 8.35 2.83 -0.83
N CYS A 368 7.12 3.32 -0.68
CA CYS A 368 6.86 4.65 -0.15
C CYS A 368 7.07 4.74 1.36
N LEU A 369 6.76 3.72 2.15
CA LEU A 369 7.10 3.71 3.58
C LEU A 369 8.61 3.52 3.81
N ALA A 370 9.28 2.68 3.01
CA ALA A 370 10.75 2.62 2.99
C ALA A 370 11.39 3.90 2.44
N LYS A 371 10.65 4.73 1.69
CA LYS A 371 11.06 6.08 1.28
C LYS A 371 10.62 7.17 2.27
N CYS A 372 9.59 6.99 3.09
CA CYS A 372 9.37 7.79 4.30
C CYS A 372 10.53 7.55 5.26
N LEU A 373 10.91 6.29 5.49
CA LEU A 373 12.10 5.89 6.25
C LEU A 373 13.40 6.40 5.59
N LYS A 374 13.56 6.30 4.26
CA LYS A 374 14.77 6.80 3.56
C LYS A 374 14.86 8.31 3.38
N THR A 375 13.76 9.04 3.20
CA THR A 375 13.77 10.51 3.18
C THR A 375 13.94 11.04 4.61
N SER A 376 13.36 10.35 5.59
CA SER A 376 13.73 10.50 7.01
C SER A 376 15.22 10.26 7.24
N LEU A 377 15.87 9.32 6.53
CA LEU A 377 17.33 9.10 6.55
C LEU A 377 18.13 10.14 5.75
N ILE A 378 17.61 10.74 4.68
CA ILE A 378 18.35 11.76 3.90
C ILE A 378 18.53 13.05 4.72
N ILE A 379 17.56 13.38 5.58
CA ILE A 379 17.66 14.47 6.58
C ILE A 379 18.71 14.15 7.68
N ILE A 380 19.18 12.89 7.83
CA ILE A 380 20.15 12.51 8.88
C ILE A 380 21.59 12.89 8.53
N ASN A 381 21.92 13.14 7.26
CA ASN A 381 23.31 13.39 6.83
C ASN A 381 23.87 14.81 7.12
N GLN A 382 23.37 15.51 8.14
CA GLN A 382 24.02 16.71 8.71
C GLN A 382 24.44 16.57 10.18
N VAL A 383 24.15 15.44 10.86
CA VAL A 383 24.66 15.18 12.21
C VAL A 383 25.11 13.72 12.29
N GLY A 384 26.43 13.49 12.23
CA GLY A 384 27.02 12.17 11.99
C GLY A 384 26.82 11.15 13.11
N LEU A 385 25.75 10.35 13.02
CA LEU A 385 25.47 9.23 13.93
C LEU A 385 25.09 7.94 13.18
N PHE A 386 26.07 7.05 13.08
CA PHE A 386 25.97 5.64 12.67
C PHE A 386 26.01 4.74 13.92
N THR A 387 25.34 3.59 14.04
CA THR A 387 24.34 2.94 13.16
C THR A 387 23.30 2.18 14.00
N ARG A 388 22.01 2.35 13.70
CA ARG A 388 20.92 1.45 14.16
C ARG A 388 19.99 0.96 13.04
N LEU A 389 19.87 1.70 11.93
CA LEU A 389 18.88 1.44 10.88
C LEU A 389 19.21 0.30 9.90
N GLU A 390 20.47 -0.13 9.79
CA GLU A 390 20.82 -1.30 8.97
C GLU A 390 20.16 -2.58 9.49
N LYS A 391 19.97 -2.70 10.81
CA LYS A 391 19.25 -3.81 11.44
C LYS A 391 17.80 -3.92 10.96
N LEU A 392 17.13 -2.82 10.61
CA LEU A 392 15.75 -2.85 10.08
C LEU A 392 15.71 -3.44 8.66
N CYS A 393 16.66 -3.06 7.81
CA CYS A 393 16.81 -3.67 6.49
C CYS A 393 17.19 -5.15 6.59
N ILE A 394 18.07 -5.50 7.52
CA ILE A 394 18.50 -6.89 7.77
C ILE A 394 17.34 -7.74 8.31
N LEU A 395 16.49 -7.23 9.22
CA LEU A 395 15.26 -7.92 9.66
C LEU A 395 14.31 -8.18 8.48
N CYS A 396 14.05 -7.17 7.64
CA CYS A 396 13.22 -7.32 6.45
C CYS A 396 13.78 -8.29 5.38
N VAL A 397 15.08 -8.63 5.45
CA VAL A 397 15.77 -9.58 4.54
C VAL A 397 15.98 -10.95 5.19
N LYS A 398 16.09 -11.04 6.51
CA LYS A 398 16.19 -12.32 7.25
C LYS A 398 14.82 -12.96 7.52
N MET A 399 13.73 -12.19 7.45
CA MET A 399 12.34 -12.67 7.61
C MET A 399 11.64 -12.87 6.26
N SER A 400 12.39 -13.18 5.20
CA SER A 400 11.92 -13.47 3.85
C SER A 400 12.65 -14.65 3.25
#